data_AF-A0A5N5SZU3-F1
#
_entry.id   AF-A0A5N5SZU3-F1
#
_cell.length_a   1.000
_cell.length_b   1.000
_cell.length_c   1.000
_cell.angle_alpha   90.00
_cell.angle_beta   90.00
_cell.angle_gamma   90.00
#
_symmetry.space_group_name_H-M   'P 1'
#
loop_
_entity.id
_entity.type
_entity.pdbx_description
1 polymer ?
#
loop_
_entity_poly.entity_id
_entity_poly.type
_entity_poly.pdbx_seq_one_letter_code
_entity_poly.pdbx_strand_id
1 'polypeptide(L)'
;MSVTKVFARSIFDSRGNPTVEVDLFTDKGLFRAAVPSGASTGVHEALEMRDGDKKLYHGKSVFNAVKNVNDVIGPELIKSGLKVTEQTQVDEFMIKLDGTENKSKLGANAILGVSLAVCKAGAAELGIPLYRHLANLAGYPDVILPVPAFNVINGGSHAGNKLAMQEFMILPTGASSFTEAMRMGSETYHHLKSVIKGRFGLDATAVGDEGGFAPNILNNRDALVLIQEAIEKAGYTGKIEIGMDVAASEFFKGSNTYDLDFKTANNDGSEKVSGDRLRELYMEFINEFPIVSIEDPFDQDDWDNWTKMTAATSIQIVGDDLTVTNPKRIETAVEKKACNCLLLKVNQIGSVTESIRAHLLAKKNGWGTMVSHR
;
A
#
# COMPACT_ATOMS: atom_id res chain seq x y z
N MET A 1 3.26 6.28 30.84
CA MET A 1 4.60 6.81 31.20
C MET A 1 5.07 7.79 30.13
N SER A 2 5.99 8.70 30.48
CA SER A 2 6.49 9.74 29.57
C SER A 2 7.70 9.26 28.76
N VAL A 3 7.87 9.85 27.58
CA VAL A 3 9.02 9.63 26.71
C VAL A 3 10.28 10.24 27.35
N THR A 4 11.38 9.49 27.37
CA THR A 4 12.66 9.95 27.94
C THR A 4 13.69 10.33 26.89
N LYS A 5 13.63 9.71 25.71
CA LYS A 5 14.48 10.01 24.56
C LYS A 5 13.78 9.60 23.27
N VAL A 6 13.98 10.38 22.22
CA VAL A 6 13.64 10.04 20.84
C VAL A 6 14.92 10.21 20.01
N PHE A 7 15.20 9.26 19.13
CA PHE A 7 16.35 9.31 18.26
C PHE A 7 16.04 8.70 16.90
N ALA A 8 16.32 9.42 15.83
CA ALA A 8 16.20 8.94 14.47
C ALA A 8 17.56 8.69 13.81
N ARG A 9 17.57 7.75 12.88
CA ARG A 9 18.69 7.45 11.99
C ARG A 9 18.20 7.13 10.58
N SER A 10 19.10 7.23 9.61
CA SER A 10 18.88 6.71 8.26
C SER A 10 19.21 5.21 8.23
N ILE A 11 18.31 4.40 7.70
CA ILE A 11 18.52 3.00 7.33
C ILE A 11 18.23 2.81 5.83
N PHE A 12 18.22 1.57 5.33
CA PHE A 12 17.87 1.26 3.94
C PHE A 12 16.57 0.45 3.86
N ASP A 13 15.73 0.77 2.88
CA ASP A 13 14.55 -0.01 2.52
C ASP A 13 14.89 -1.25 1.67
N SER A 14 13.87 -2.03 1.28
CA SER A 14 14.02 -3.24 0.46
C SER A 14 14.63 -2.99 -0.92
N ARG A 15 14.55 -1.77 -1.44
CA ARG A 15 15.09 -1.34 -2.74
C ARG A 15 16.46 -0.69 -2.61
N GLY A 16 17.03 -0.65 -1.40
CA GLY A 16 18.33 -0.04 -1.13
C GLY A 16 18.31 1.49 -1.10
N ASN A 17 17.15 2.13 -0.99
CA ASN A 17 17.07 3.59 -0.80
C ASN A 17 17.06 3.94 0.70
N PRO A 18 17.60 5.12 1.09
CA PRO A 18 17.52 5.56 2.48
C PRO A 18 16.08 5.70 2.98
N THR A 19 15.81 5.39 4.25
CA THR A 19 14.56 5.72 4.94
C THR A 19 14.78 6.02 6.42
N VAL A 20 13.77 6.54 7.10
CA VAL A 20 13.81 6.96 8.51
C VAL A 20 13.51 5.78 9.44
N GLU A 21 14.37 5.57 10.42
CA GLU A 21 14.11 4.72 11.60
C GLU A 21 14.14 5.57 12.86
N VAL A 22 13.18 5.34 13.76
CA VAL A 22 13.05 6.04 15.04
C VAL A 22 13.11 5.03 16.19
N ASP A 23 13.97 5.32 17.17
CA ASP A 23 13.98 4.73 18.50
C ASP A 23 13.33 5.69 19.49
N LEU A 24 12.36 5.19 20.25
CA LEU A 24 11.73 5.86 21.37
C LEU A 24 12.04 5.11 22.66
N PHE A 25 12.46 5.83 23.69
CA PHE A 25 12.83 5.26 24.98
C PHE A 25 11.82 5.67 26.06
N THR A 26 11.40 4.67 26.84
CA THR A 26 10.70 4.85 28.11
C THR A 26 11.45 4.03 29.18
N ASP A 27 10.96 4.05 30.41
CA ASP A 27 11.41 3.14 31.46
C ASP A 27 11.11 1.66 31.16
N LYS A 28 10.19 1.35 30.22
CA LYS A 28 9.96 0.00 29.69
C LYS A 28 11.01 -0.47 28.67
N GLY A 29 11.88 0.44 28.21
CA GLY A 29 12.93 0.13 27.25
C GLY A 29 12.83 0.89 25.93
N LEU A 30 13.40 0.29 24.89
CA LEU A 30 13.53 0.86 23.55
C LEU A 30 12.44 0.31 22.62
N PHE A 31 11.74 1.20 21.93
CA PHE A 31 10.72 0.90 20.92
C PHE A 31 11.15 1.47 19.58
N ARG A 32 11.23 0.61 18.56
CA ARG A 32 11.77 0.97 17.25
C ARG A 32 10.73 0.88 16.16
N ALA A 33 10.68 1.86 15.26
CA ALA A 33 9.87 1.83 14.05
C ALA A 33 10.67 2.35 12.86
N ALA A 34 10.43 1.76 11.69
CA ALA A 34 10.96 2.20 10.41
C ALA A 34 9.80 2.63 9.51
N VAL A 35 10.06 3.60 8.62
CA VAL A 35 9.05 4.13 7.71
C VAL A 35 9.21 3.53 6.31
N PRO A 36 8.14 3.02 5.70
CA PRO A 36 8.21 2.53 4.32
C PRO A 36 8.18 3.69 3.31
N SER A 37 8.57 3.43 2.06
CA SER A 37 8.54 4.40 0.95
C SER A 37 7.99 3.71 -0.30
N GLY A 38 7.06 4.35 -1.01
CA GLY A 38 6.42 3.80 -2.21
C GLY A 38 7.23 4.01 -3.50
N ALA A 39 6.91 3.27 -4.55
CA ALA A 39 7.43 3.49 -5.91
C ALA A 39 6.51 4.40 -6.72
N SER A 40 5.25 3.98 -6.85
CA SER A 40 4.14 4.75 -7.41
C SER A 40 3.50 5.53 -6.25
N THR A 41 3.51 6.85 -6.34
CA THR A 41 3.02 7.73 -5.26
C THR A 41 1.93 8.64 -5.82
N GLY A 42 0.71 8.52 -5.30
CA GLY A 42 -0.38 9.43 -5.62
C GLY A 42 -0.01 10.88 -5.32
N VAL A 43 -0.46 11.81 -6.16
CA VAL A 43 -0.06 13.23 -6.08
C VAL A 43 -0.59 13.95 -4.83
N HIS A 44 -1.51 13.29 -4.12
CA HIS A 44 -2.17 13.81 -2.93
C HIS A 44 -1.66 13.21 -1.62
N GLU A 45 -0.64 12.34 -1.66
CA GLU A 45 -0.01 11.79 -0.45
C GLU A 45 0.59 12.89 0.45
N ALA A 46 0.68 12.60 1.75
CA ALA A 46 1.51 13.37 2.67
C ALA A 46 2.98 13.31 2.22
N LEU A 47 3.70 14.43 2.38
CA LEU A 47 5.02 14.59 1.77
C LEU A 47 6.07 13.72 2.47
N GLU A 48 6.64 12.77 1.72
CA GLU A 48 7.88 12.12 2.09
C GLU A 48 9.06 13.09 1.87
N MET A 49 9.71 13.54 2.94
CA MET A 49 10.83 14.48 2.82
C MET A 49 12.11 13.76 2.38
N ARG A 50 12.60 14.13 1.20
CA ARG A 50 13.90 13.75 0.63
C ARG A 50 14.79 14.98 0.46
N ASP A 51 16.11 14.82 0.58
CA ASP A 51 17.03 15.97 0.56
C ASP A 51 17.32 16.52 -0.86
N GLY A 52 17.10 15.71 -1.91
CA GLY A 52 17.25 16.14 -3.31
C GLY A 52 18.69 16.32 -3.80
N ASP A 53 19.71 16.08 -2.96
CA ASP A 53 21.12 16.15 -3.40
C ASP A 53 21.49 14.93 -4.25
N LYS A 54 21.55 15.13 -5.57
CA LYS A 54 21.89 14.07 -6.55
C LYS A 54 23.24 13.38 -6.28
N LYS A 55 24.15 14.00 -5.52
CA LYS A 55 25.45 13.41 -5.15
C LYS A 55 25.31 12.35 -4.05
N LEU A 56 24.23 12.38 -3.28
CA LEU A 56 23.99 11.50 -2.15
C LEU A 56 22.77 10.63 -2.43
N TYR A 57 23.00 9.31 -2.54
CA TYR A 57 21.93 8.34 -2.74
C TYR A 57 20.96 8.71 -3.88
N HIS A 58 21.49 9.25 -4.98
CA HIS A 58 20.71 9.69 -6.14
C HIS A 58 19.62 10.74 -5.81
N GLY A 59 19.84 11.58 -4.80
CA GLY A 59 18.86 12.58 -4.35
C GLY A 59 17.86 12.07 -3.31
N LYS A 60 17.98 10.81 -2.89
CA LYS A 60 17.01 10.14 -2.01
C LYS A 60 17.46 10.06 -0.54
N SER A 61 18.46 10.81 -0.10
CA SER A 61 18.78 10.86 1.33
C SER A 61 17.62 11.46 2.15
N VAL A 62 17.57 11.11 3.44
CA VAL A 62 16.52 11.50 4.40
C VAL A 62 17.10 12.26 5.59
N PHE A 63 18.25 12.93 5.42
CA PHE A 63 18.96 13.57 6.51
C PHE A 63 18.17 14.72 7.13
N ASN A 64 17.43 15.49 6.34
CA ASN A 64 16.56 16.53 6.85
C ASN A 64 15.40 15.96 7.69
N ALA A 65 14.78 14.86 7.24
CA ALA A 65 13.72 14.19 8.00
C ALA A 65 14.26 13.62 9.34
N VAL A 66 15.43 12.98 9.32
CA VAL A 66 16.13 12.49 10.52
C VAL A 66 16.46 13.65 11.47
N LYS A 67 16.97 14.77 10.92
CA LYS A 67 17.25 15.98 11.68
C LYS A 67 15.98 16.56 12.32
N ASN A 68 14.86 16.58 11.60
CA ASN A 68 13.58 17.05 12.14
C ASN A 68 13.10 16.20 13.33
N VAL A 69 13.31 14.88 13.30
CA VAL A 69 13.00 14.04 14.47
C VAL A 69 13.92 14.38 15.65
N ASN A 70 15.24 14.44 15.41
CA ASN A 70 16.24 14.59 16.47
C ASN A 70 16.23 15.98 17.11
N ASP A 71 16.09 17.04 16.30
CA ASP A 71 16.28 18.42 16.75
C ASP A 71 14.96 19.11 17.07
N VAL A 72 13.81 18.60 16.59
CA VAL A 72 12.50 19.26 16.72
C VAL A 72 11.49 18.35 17.41
N ILE A 73 11.08 17.25 16.77
CA ILE A 73 9.97 16.42 17.28
C ILE A 73 10.32 15.80 18.63
N GLY A 74 11.51 15.20 18.75
CA GLY A 74 11.95 14.52 19.96
C GLY A 74 11.97 15.43 21.20
N PRO A 75 12.70 16.57 21.17
CA PRO A 75 12.73 17.51 22.28
C PRO A 75 11.35 18.04 22.67
N GLU A 76 10.52 18.42 21.69
CA GLU A 76 9.19 18.98 21.94
C GLU A 76 8.21 17.91 22.49
N LEU A 77 8.28 16.66 22.01
CA LEU A 77 7.48 15.56 22.55
C LEU A 77 7.85 15.25 24.01
N ILE A 78 9.14 15.20 24.34
CA ILE A 78 9.60 14.98 25.73
C ILE A 78 9.10 16.12 26.63
N LYS A 79 9.24 17.37 26.18
CA LYS A 79 8.79 18.56 26.92
C LYS A 79 7.27 18.59 27.12
N SER A 80 6.49 18.06 26.17
CA SER A 80 5.03 18.00 26.28
C SER A 80 4.54 17.16 27.45
N GLY A 81 5.34 16.16 27.90
CA GLY A 81 4.96 15.24 28.98
C GLY A 81 3.82 14.28 28.62
N LEU A 82 3.39 14.23 27.34
CA LEU A 82 2.34 13.32 26.87
C LEU A 82 2.73 11.87 27.10
N LYS A 83 1.73 11.04 27.44
CA LYS A 83 1.96 9.62 27.70
C LYS A 83 1.95 8.83 26.39
N VAL A 84 2.76 7.77 26.32
CA VAL A 84 2.78 6.90 25.12
C VAL A 84 1.47 6.14 24.87
N THR A 85 0.57 6.07 25.86
CA THR A 85 -0.79 5.51 25.72
C THR A 85 -1.80 6.49 25.13
N GLU A 86 -1.43 7.76 25.02
CA GLU A 86 -2.26 8.86 24.53
C GLU A 86 -1.98 9.10 23.03
N GLN A 87 -2.11 8.04 22.21
CA GLN A 87 -1.74 8.05 20.79
C GLN A 87 -2.33 9.23 20.02
N THR A 88 -3.64 9.48 20.22
CA THR A 88 -4.35 10.60 19.59
C THR A 88 -3.73 11.94 19.96
N GLN A 89 -3.45 12.18 21.25
CA GLN A 89 -2.86 13.43 21.71
C GLN A 89 -1.44 13.62 21.17
N VAL A 90 -0.64 12.53 21.11
CA VAL A 90 0.73 12.58 20.58
C VAL A 90 0.73 12.87 19.08
N ASP A 91 -0.12 12.20 18.30
CA ASP A 91 -0.21 12.46 16.86
C ASP A 91 -0.73 13.87 16.58
N GLU A 92 -1.79 14.33 17.27
CA GLU A 92 -2.31 15.70 17.13
C GLU A 92 -1.28 16.76 17.51
N PHE A 93 -0.46 16.50 18.53
CA PHE A 93 0.66 17.35 18.89
C PHE A 93 1.68 17.47 17.74
N MET A 94 2.10 16.35 17.15
CA MET A 94 3.07 16.36 16.04
C MET A 94 2.50 17.00 14.77
N ILE A 95 1.23 16.75 14.46
CA ILE A 95 0.53 17.39 13.32
C ILE A 95 0.48 18.90 13.52
N LYS A 96 0.19 19.38 14.73
CA LYS A 96 0.21 20.81 15.05
C LYS A 96 1.61 21.41 15.02
N LEU A 97 2.63 20.66 15.44
CA LEU A 97 4.03 21.09 15.41
C LEU A 97 4.55 21.30 13.98
N ASP A 98 4.11 20.42 13.07
CA ASP A 98 4.30 20.60 11.63
C ASP A 98 3.48 21.79 11.11
N GLY A 99 2.17 21.80 11.33
CA GLY A 99 1.29 22.92 11.01
C GLY A 99 0.96 23.07 9.52
N THR A 100 1.29 22.09 8.67
CA THR A 100 0.94 22.06 7.25
C THR A 100 -0.05 20.93 6.95
N GLU A 101 -0.84 21.08 5.89
CA GLU A 101 -1.87 20.09 5.52
C GLU A 101 -1.26 18.73 5.12
N ASN A 102 -0.14 18.74 4.39
CA ASN A 102 0.52 17.57 3.85
C ASN A 102 1.80 17.18 4.60
N LYS A 103 2.01 17.67 5.82
CA LYS A 103 3.18 17.37 6.66
C LYS A 103 4.52 17.77 6.02
N SER A 104 4.52 18.81 5.19
CA SER A 104 5.66 19.23 4.38
C SER A 104 6.76 19.95 5.14
N LYS A 105 6.49 20.47 6.34
CA LYS A 105 7.49 21.18 7.14
C LYS A 105 8.46 20.23 7.84
N LEU A 106 7.93 19.16 8.45
CA LEU A 106 8.73 18.17 9.18
C LEU A 106 8.96 16.90 8.37
N GLY A 107 8.08 16.61 7.41
CA GLY A 107 8.06 15.38 6.62
C GLY A 107 7.15 14.33 7.25
N ALA A 108 6.25 13.75 6.45
CA ALA A 108 5.38 12.65 6.88
C ALA A 108 6.18 11.45 7.38
N ASN A 109 7.35 11.20 6.79
CA ASN A 109 8.29 10.17 7.20
C ASN A 109 8.96 10.45 8.56
N ALA A 110 9.13 11.71 8.97
CA ALA A 110 9.59 12.04 10.31
C ALA A 110 8.50 11.79 11.36
N ILE A 111 7.28 12.27 11.09
CA ILE A 111 6.13 12.16 12.00
C ILE A 111 5.71 10.70 12.19
N LEU A 112 5.59 9.94 11.09
CA LEU A 112 5.12 8.56 11.15
C LEU A 112 6.08 7.67 11.94
N GLY A 113 7.40 7.86 11.80
CA GLY A 113 8.39 7.07 12.53
C GLY A 113 8.20 7.20 14.04
N VAL A 114 7.96 8.42 14.53
CA VAL A 114 7.67 8.68 15.94
C VAL A 114 6.29 8.12 16.32
N SER A 115 5.27 8.35 15.50
CA SER A 115 3.89 7.86 15.72
C SER A 115 3.84 6.33 15.93
N LEU A 116 4.55 5.56 15.09
CA LEU A 116 4.64 4.11 15.19
C LEU A 116 5.44 3.65 16.43
N ALA A 117 6.54 4.34 16.74
CA ALA A 117 7.35 4.02 17.93
C ALA A 117 6.58 4.30 19.23
N VAL A 118 5.79 5.37 19.28
CA VAL A 118 4.85 5.69 20.36
C VAL A 118 3.80 4.58 20.50
N CYS A 119 3.20 4.14 19.40
CA CYS A 119 2.20 3.06 19.43
C CYS A 119 2.77 1.76 20.02
N LYS A 120 4.00 1.40 19.65
CA LYS A 120 4.71 0.24 20.22
C LYS A 120 4.97 0.40 21.73
N ALA A 121 5.40 1.60 22.15
CA ALA A 121 5.60 1.91 23.55
C ALA A 121 4.29 1.89 24.35
N GLY A 122 3.20 2.40 23.78
CA GLY A 122 1.85 2.37 24.36
C GLY A 122 1.35 0.95 24.60
N ALA A 123 1.60 0.02 23.67
CA ALA A 123 1.26 -1.39 23.85
C ALA A 123 2.03 -2.03 25.02
N ALA A 124 3.34 -1.79 25.10
CA ALA A 124 4.19 -2.31 26.16
C ALA A 124 3.87 -1.71 27.54
N GLU A 125 3.53 -0.42 27.58
CA GLU A 125 3.05 0.27 28.79
C GLU A 125 1.82 -0.42 29.38
N LEU A 126 0.89 -0.82 28.53
CA LEU A 126 -0.34 -1.52 28.90
C LEU A 126 -0.15 -3.01 29.15
N GLY A 127 1.05 -3.57 28.88
CA GLY A 127 1.32 -5.00 29.01
C GLY A 127 0.54 -5.88 28.02
N ILE A 128 0.23 -5.35 26.83
CA ILE A 128 -0.55 -6.04 25.79
C ILE A 128 0.21 -6.13 24.46
N PRO A 129 -0.10 -7.10 23.60
CA PRO A 129 0.45 -7.14 22.25
C PRO A 129 0.06 -5.91 21.41
N LEU A 130 0.91 -5.52 20.46
CA LEU A 130 0.67 -4.35 19.59
C LEU A 130 -0.67 -4.42 18.83
N TYR A 131 -1.02 -5.59 18.27
CA TYR A 131 -2.29 -5.76 17.55
C TYR A 131 -3.50 -5.48 18.45
N ARG A 132 -3.40 -5.83 19.75
CA ARG A 132 -4.47 -5.57 20.72
C ARG A 132 -4.52 -4.09 21.08
N HIS A 133 -3.38 -3.43 21.21
CA HIS A 133 -3.35 -1.98 21.43
C HIS A 133 -3.97 -1.22 20.25
N LEU A 134 -3.62 -1.57 19.01
CA LEU A 134 -4.23 -1.01 17.80
C LEU A 134 -5.74 -1.27 17.74
N ALA A 135 -6.20 -2.48 18.06
CA ALA A 135 -7.62 -2.80 18.14
C ALA A 135 -8.35 -1.93 19.19
N ASN A 136 -7.74 -1.73 20.37
CA ASN A 136 -8.30 -0.86 21.41
C ASN A 136 -8.37 0.61 20.94
N LEU A 137 -7.33 1.12 20.28
CA LEU A 137 -7.31 2.47 19.71
C LEU A 137 -8.40 2.67 18.64
N ALA A 138 -8.68 1.62 17.85
CA ALA A 138 -9.71 1.61 16.84
C ALA A 138 -11.12 1.25 17.38
N GLY A 139 -11.25 0.90 18.66
CA GLY A 139 -12.53 0.55 19.28
C GLY A 139 -13.06 -0.85 18.95
N TYR A 140 -12.19 -1.80 18.59
CA TYR A 140 -12.57 -3.17 18.28
C TYR A 140 -12.30 -4.16 19.43
N PRO A 141 -13.35 -4.84 19.95
CA PRO A 141 -13.17 -5.86 20.99
C PRO A 141 -12.58 -7.16 20.42
N ASP A 142 -12.97 -7.52 19.21
CA ASP A 142 -12.52 -8.73 18.53
C ASP A 142 -11.49 -8.41 17.46
N VAL A 143 -10.56 -9.35 17.24
CA VAL A 143 -9.51 -9.24 16.22
C VAL A 143 -9.68 -10.38 15.23
N ILE A 144 -9.61 -10.04 13.94
CA ILE A 144 -9.79 -10.96 12.83
C ILE A 144 -8.43 -11.13 12.14
N LEU A 145 -8.07 -12.37 11.81
CA LEU A 145 -6.93 -12.63 10.94
C LEU A 145 -7.34 -12.37 9.49
N PRO A 146 -6.52 -11.64 8.70
CA PRO A 146 -6.89 -11.26 7.34
C PRO A 146 -6.73 -12.43 6.36
N VAL A 147 -7.41 -12.35 5.22
CA VAL A 147 -6.97 -13.08 4.02
C VAL A 147 -5.75 -12.35 3.45
N PRO A 148 -4.59 -13.00 3.30
CA PRO A 148 -3.45 -12.41 2.63
C PRO A 148 -3.70 -12.30 1.12
N ALA A 149 -3.45 -11.12 0.54
CA ALA A 149 -3.35 -10.93 -0.90
C ALA A 149 -1.88 -10.95 -1.30
N PHE A 150 -1.44 -12.03 -1.94
CA PHE A 150 -0.04 -12.21 -2.30
C PHE A 150 0.18 -11.71 -3.73
N ASN A 151 0.97 -10.67 -3.91
CA ASN A 151 1.43 -10.26 -5.23
C ASN A 151 2.39 -11.30 -5.81
N VAL A 152 1.99 -12.00 -6.88
CA VAL A 152 2.74 -13.15 -7.43
C VAL A 152 3.25 -12.93 -8.85
N ILE A 153 2.71 -11.96 -9.58
CA ILE A 153 3.26 -11.46 -10.85
C ILE A 153 3.29 -9.94 -10.79
N ASN A 154 4.47 -9.36 -11.03
CA ASN A 154 4.67 -7.92 -11.10
C ASN A 154 4.67 -7.42 -12.56
N GLY A 155 3.99 -6.30 -12.78
CA GLY A 155 4.07 -5.49 -13.99
C GLY A 155 4.26 -4.02 -13.62
N GLY A 156 3.67 -3.12 -14.42
CA GLY A 156 3.68 -1.68 -14.17
C GLY A 156 5.08 -1.13 -13.86
N SER A 157 5.14 -0.23 -12.88
CA SER A 157 6.37 0.39 -12.39
C SER A 157 7.23 -0.51 -11.49
N HIS A 158 6.72 -1.69 -11.09
CA HIS A 158 7.40 -2.65 -10.21
C HIS A 158 8.24 -3.70 -10.97
N ALA A 159 8.20 -3.72 -12.31
CA ALA A 159 8.91 -4.70 -13.12
C ALA A 159 9.39 -4.17 -14.47
N GLY A 160 10.60 -4.57 -14.86
CA GLY A 160 11.21 -4.31 -16.17
C GLY A 160 10.66 -5.16 -17.33
N ASN A 161 9.35 -5.40 -17.35
CA ASN A 161 8.63 -6.09 -18.44
C ASN A 161 7.69 -5.11 -19.17
N LYS A 162 6.88 -5.60 -20.11
CA LYS A 162 5.91 -4.77 -20.85
C LYS A 162 4.51 -4.69 -20.22
N LEU A 163 4.22 -5.56 -19.27
CA LEU A 163 2.92 -5.66 -18.60
C LEU A 163 2.52 -4.33 -17.97
N ALA A 164 1.39 -3.75 -18.38
CA ALA A 164 0.97 -2.43 -17.91
C ALA A 164 0.45 -2.44 -16.48
N MET A 165 -0.39 -3.41 -16.13
CA MET A 165 -0.98 -3.52 -14.79
C MET A 165 0.10 -3.94 -13.78
N GLN A 166 0.05 -3.35 -12.59
CA GLN A 166 1.15 -3.39 -11.62
C GLN A 166 1.25 -4.71 -10.86
N GLU A 167 0.11 -5.25 -10.41
CA GLU A 167 0.08 -6.41 -9.53
C GLU A 167 -1.01 -7.40 -9.91
N PHE A 168 -0.65 -8.68 -9.85
CA PHE A 168 -1.59 -9.77 -9.96
C PHE A 168 -1.45 -10.65 -8.73
N MET A 169 -2.47 -10.60 -7.89
CA MET A 169 -2.47 -11.18 -6.56
C MET A 169 -3.29 -12.47 -6.50
N ILE A 170 -2.89 -13.38 -5.62
CA ILE A 170 -3.72 -14.52 -5.22
C ILE A 170 -4.25 -14.33 -3.78
N LEU A 171 -5.52 -14.68 -3.57
CA LEU A 171 -6.22 -14.54 -2.30
C LEU A 171 -6.80 -15.90 -1.88
N PRO A 172 -6.17 -16.63 -0.94
CA PRO A 172 -6.67 -17.92 -0.45
C PRO A 172 -7.91 -17.81 0.46
N THR A 173 -9.03 -17.34 -0.09
CA THR A 173 -10.30 -17.11 0.63
C THR A 173 -10.95 -18.40 1.12
N GLY A 174 -10.65 -19.54 0.49
CA GLY A 174 -11.14 -20.86 0.88
C GLY A 174 -10.36 -21.53 2.02
N ALA A 175 -9.35 -20.86 2.60
CA ALA A 175 -8.57 -21.38 3.72
C ALA A 175 -9.34 -21.27 5.06
N SER A 176 -9.17 -22.25 5.93
CA SER A 176 -9.79 -22.29 7.26
C SER A 176 -9.02 -21.52 8.35
N SER A 177 -7.79 -21.10 8.04
CA SER A 177 -6.92 -20.35 8.95
C SER A 177 -5.88 -19.54 8.16
N PHE A 178 -5.29 -18.53 8.80
CA PHE A 178 -4.18 -17.77 8.22
C PHE A 178 -2.99 -18.66 7.86
N THR A 179 -2.64 -19.65 8.70
CA THR A 179 -1.56 -20.60 8.43
C THR A 179 -1.84 -21.43 7.19
N GLU A 180 -3.08 -21.88 6.99
CA GLU A 180 -3.47 -22.58 5.77
C GLU A 180 -3.44 -21.65 4.56
N ALA A 181 -3.90 -20.39 4.69
CA ALA A 181 -3.83 -19.41 3.61
C ALA A 181 -2.38 -19.17 3.16
N MET A 182 -1.43 -19.04 4.10
CA MET A 182 0.01 -18.93 3.81
C MET A 182 0.55 -20.15 3.07
N ARG A 183 0.14 -21.36 3.48
CA ARG A 183 0.51 -22.61 2.79
C ARG A 183 -0.02 -22.62 1.36
N MET A 184 -1.31 -22.33 1.16
CA MET A 184 -1.94 -22.26 -0.17
C MET A 184 -1.23 -21.25 -1.07
N GLY A 185 -0.95 -20.04 -0.56
CA GLY A 185 -0.23 -19.00 -1.29
C GLY A 185 1.18 -19.42 -1.67
N SER A 186 1.96 -19.94 -0.72
CA SER A 186 3.36 -20.35 -0.99
C SER A 186 3.49 -21.52 -1.98
N GLU A 187 2.65 -22.54 -1.87
CA GLU A 187 2.64 -23.67 -2.81
C GLU A 187 2.26 -23.20 -4.22
N THR A 188 1.22 -22.36 -4.34
CA THR A 188 0.79 -21.78 -5.62
C THR A 188 1.89 -20.91 -6.24
N TYR A 189 2.59 -20.08 -5.45
CA TYR A 189 3.73 -19.29 -5.91
C TYR A 189 4.87 -20.15 -6.48
N HIS A 190 5.20 -21.27 -5.83
CA HIS A 190 6.23 -22.20 -6.34
C HIS A 190 5.79 -22.96 -7.60
N HIS A 191 4.50 -23.30 -7.72
CA HIS A 191 3.94 -23.85 -8.95
C HIS A 191 3.98 -22.81 -10.07
N LEU A 192 3.62 -21.56 -9.79
CA LEU A 192 3.70 -20.45 -10.74
C LEU A 192 5.13 -20.25 -11.24
N LYS A 193 6.14 -20.30 -10.35
CA LYS A 193 7.56 -20.26 -10.75
C LYS A 193 7.88 -21.33 -11.79
N SER A 194 7.39 -22.54 -11.57
CA SER A 194 7.64 -23.69 -12.45
C SER A 194 6.91 -23.54 -13.80
N VAL A 195 5.68 -23.02 -13.79
CA VAL A 195 4.91 -22.70 -15.01
C VAL A 195 5.64 -21.63 -15.83
N ILE A 196 6.04 -20.53 -15.20
CA ILE A 196 6.77 -19.44 -15.86
C ILE A 196 8.09 -19.96 -16.43
N LYS A 197 8.87 -20.70 -15.64
CA LYS A 197 10.14 -21.30 -16.10
C LYS A 197 9.94 -22.20 -17.31
N GLY A 198 8.88 -23.01 -17.31
CA GLY A 198 8.58 -23.93 -18.42
C GLY A 198 8.21 -23.22 -19.71
N ARG A 199 7.55 -22.06 -19.63
CA ARG A 199 7.06 -21.30 -20.79
C ARG A 199 8.06 -20.26 -21.31
N PHE A 200 8.76 -19.56 -20.41
CA PHE A 200 9.57 -18.38 -20.73
C PHE A 200 11.05 -18.53 -20.38
N GLY A 201 11.46 -19.67 -19.79
CA GLY A 201 12.83 -19.93 -19.40
C GLY A 201 13.17 -19.47 -17.98
N LEU A 202 14.41 -19.77 -17.55
CA LEU A 202 14.86 -19.52 -16.18
C LEU A 202 14.86 -18.04 -15.82
N ASP A 203 15.28 -17.19 -16.75
CA ASP A 203 15.46 -15.75 -16.52
C ASP A 203 14.14 -15.03 -16.21
N ALA A 204 13.02 -15.55 -16.72
CA ALA A 204 11.68 -15.05 -16.43
C ALA A 204 11.20 -15.31 -14.99
N THR A 205 11.99 -16.04 -14.19
CA THR A 205 11.69 -16.30 -12.77
C THR A 205 12.43 -15.38 -11.80
N ALA A 206 13.10 -14.34 -12.31
CA ALA A 206 13.50 -13.20 -11.50
C ALA A 206 12.25 -12.51 -10.90
N VAL A 207 12.44 -11.88 -9.75
CA VAL A 207 11.36 -11.24 -9.00
C VAL A 207 11.43 -9.73 -9.09
N GLY A 208 10.28 -9.07 -9.07
CA GLY A 208 10.17 -7.61 -8.95
C GLY A 208 10.38 -7.13 -7.51
N ASP A 209 10.10 -5.85 -7.28
CA ASP A 209 10.33 -5.16 -6.00
C ASP A 209 9.61 -5.82 -4.81
N GLU A 210 8.49 -6.51 -5.06
CA GLU A 210 7.63 -7.12 -4.05
C GLU A 210 7.71 -8.66 -4.00
N GLY A 211 8.64 -9.25 -4.76
CA GLY A 211 8.85 -10.70 -4.75
C GLY A 211 7.97 -11.51 -5.72
N GLY A 212 7.01 -10.89 -6.41
CA GLY A 212 6.31 -11.51 -7.53
C GLY A 212 7.21 -11.71 -8.74
N PHE A 213 6.88 -12.63 -9.64
CA PHE A 213 7.67 -12.87 -10.85
C PHE A 213 7.46 -11.76 -11.88
N ALA A 214 8.50 -11.46 -12.66
CA ALA A 214 8.44 -10.45 -13.73
C ALA A 214 8.65 -11.08 -15.13
N PRO A 215 7.80 -12.02 -15.58
CA PRO A 215 7.93 -12.59 -16.91
C PRO A 215 7.73 -11.51 -17.98
N ASN A 216 8.38 -11.66 -19.13
CA ASN A 216 8.23 -10.75 -20.26
C ASN A 216 6.95 -11.05 -21.03
N ILE A 217 5.81 -10.77 -20.40
CA ILE A 217 4.48 -10.85 -20.98
C ILE A 217 3.98 -9.44 -21.35
N LEU A 218 3.30 -9.37 -22.50
CA LEU A 218 2.71 -8.14 -23.02
C LEU A 218 1.26 -7.99 -22.55
N ASN A 219 0.48 -9.07 -22.59
CA ASN A 219 -0.95 -9.03 -22.35
C ASN A 219 -1.27 -9.34 -20.87
N ASN A 220 -2.07 -8.48 -20.24
CA ASN A 220 -2.56 -8.67 -18.87
C ASN A 220 -3.34 -9.98 -18.69
N ARG A 221 -4.04 -10.43 -19.74
CA ARG A 221 -4.74 -11.72 -19.74
C ARG A 221 -3.77 -12.91 -19.58
N ASP A 222 -2.56 -12.82 -20.13
CA ASP A 222 -1.59 -13.92 -20.02
C ASP A 222 -1.13 -14.10 -18.57
N ALA A 223 -1.00 -13.01 -17.80
CA ALA A 223 -0.70 -13.08 -16.37
C ALA A 223 -1.79 -13.88 -15.61
N LEU A 224 -3.06 -13.58 -15.88
CA LEU A 224 -4.21 -14.25 -15.27
C LEU A 224 -4.26 -15.74 -15.64
N VAL A 225 -3.98 -16.09 -16.90
CA VAL A 225 -3.91 -17.49 -17.36
C VAL A 225 -2.79 -18.27 -16.65
N LEU A 226 -1.61 -17.65 -16.47
CA LEU A 226 -0.49 -18.28 -15.74
C LEU A 226 -0.85 -18.54 -14.28
N ILE A 227 -1.51 -17.59 -13.62
CA ILE A 227 -1.97 -17.72 -12.24
C ILE A 227 -3.02 -18.82 -12.13
N GLN A 228 -4.00 -18.86 -13.03
CA GLN A 228 -5.03 -19.89 -13.03
C GLN A 228 -4.44 -21.29 -13.22
N GLU A 229 -3.47 -21.47 -14.14
CA GLU A 229 -2.75 -22.74 -14.30
C GLU A 229 -1.97 -23.11 -13.03
N ALA A 230 -1.36 -22.14 -12.35
CA ALA A 230 -0.63 -22.38 -11.11
C ALA A 230 -1.57 -22.83 -9.97
N ILE A 231 -2.74 -22.18 -9.83
CA ILE A 231 -3.79 -22.55 -8.86
C ILE A 231 -4.28 -23.98 -9.13
N GLU A 232 -4.52 -24.32 -10.40
CA GLU A 232 -4.94 -25.66 -10.81
C GLU A 232 -3.87 -26.71 -10.46
N LYS A 233 -2.61 -26.47 -10.83
CA LYS A 233 -1.50 -27.38 -10.53
C LYS A 233 -1.24 -27.55 -9.04
N ALA A 234 -1.50 -26.52 -8.24
CA ALA A 234 -1.40 -26.59 -6.79
C ALA A 234 -2.60 -27.31 -6.14
N GLY A 235 -3.66 -27.62 -6.89
CA GLY A 235 -4.85 -28.29 -6.39
C GLY A 235 -5.79 -27.38 -5.58
N TYR A 236 -5.75 -26.06 -5.83
CA TYR A 236 -6.50 -25.04 -5.08
C TYR A 236 -7.60 -24.34 -5.88
N THR A 237 -8.01 -24.89 -7.03
CA THR A 237 -9.15 -24.37 -7.80
C THR A 237 -10.40 -24.22 -6.92
N GLY A 238 -11.02 -23.04 -6.95
CA GLY A 238 -12.18 -22.69 -6.13
C GLY A 238 -11.88 -22.41 -4.66
N LYS A 239 -10.60 -22.36 -4.26
CA LYS A 239 -10.15 -21.96 -2.91
C LYS A 239 -9.24 -20.74 -2.90
N ILE A 240 -8.71 -20.39 -4.07
CA ILE A 240 -7.89 -19.19 -4.29
C ILE A 240 -8.58 -18.35 -5.37
N GLU A 241 -8.86 -17.11 -5.01
CA GLU A 241 -9.36 -16.07 -5.90
C GLU A 241 -8.20 -15.17 -6.35
N ILE A 242 -8.47 -14.25 -7.27
CA ILE A 242 -7.50 -13.31 -7.83
C ILE A 242 -7.87 -11.87 -7.45
N GLY A 243 -6.85 -11.09 -7.12
CA GLY A 243 -6.92 -9.65 -6.97
C GLY A 243 -5.97 -8.98 -7.95
N MET A 244 -6.22 -7.73 -8.29
CA MET A 244 -5.36 -6.96 -9.17
C MET A 244 -5.14 -5.56 -8.59
N ASP A 245 -3.92 -5.06 -8.67
CA ASP A 245 -3.67 -3.61 -8.64
C ASP A 245 -3.25 -3.19 -10.04
N VAL A 246 -4.06 -2.32 -10.62
CA VAL A 246 -3.82 -1.82 -11.97
C VAL A 246 -2.86 -0.64 -11.94
N ALA A 247 -2.89 0.21 -10.90
CA ALA A 247 -2.16 1.48 -10.82
C ALA A 247 -2.35 2.35 -12.08
N ALA A 248 -3.60 2.54 -12.51
CA ALA A 248 -3.90 3.14 -13.82
C ALA A 248 -3.39 4.59 -14.00
N SER A 249 -3.17 5.31 -12.90
CA SER A 249 -2.55 6.65 -12.91
C SER A 249 -1.18 6.65 -13.61
N GLU A 250 -0.39 5.57 -13.51
CA GLU A 250 0.96 5.46 -14.08
C GLU A 250 0.96 5.47 -15.62
N PHE A 251 -0.15 5.03 -16.22
CA PHE A 251 -0.29 4.95 -17.67
C PHE A 251 -1.43 5.79 -18.23
N PHE A 252 -2.00 6.66 -17.41
CA PHE A 252 -2.90 7.71 -17.87
C PHE A 252 -2.15 8.77 -18.67
N LYS A 253 -2.67 9.15 -19.85
CA LYS A 253 -2.05 10.13 -20.75
C LYS A 253 -2.81 11.45 -20.84
N GLY A 254 -3.76 11.68 -19.92
CA GLY A 254 -4.70 12.80 -20.00
C GLY A 254 -5.84 12.52 -20.98
N SER A 255 -6.86 13.39 -20.97
CA SER A 255 -8.01 13.32 -21.89
C SER A 255 -8.75 11.97 -21.89
N ASN A 256 -8.94 11.36 -20.70
CA ASN A 256 -9.63 10.07 -20.55
C ASN A 256 -9.02 8.93 -21.41
N THR A 257 -7.69 8.93 -21.53
CA THR A 257 -6.93 7.96 -22.34
C THR A 257 -5.85 7.27 -21.51
N TYR A 258 -5.79 5.95 -21.62
CA TYR A 258 -4.87 5.05 -20.89
C TYR A 258 -4.01 4.29 -21.89
N ASP A 259 -2.69 4.23 -21.69
CA ASP A 259 -1.73 3.62 -22.61
C ASP A 259 -1.23 2.27 -22.08
N LEU A 260 -1.77 1.16 -22.59
CA LEU A 260 -1.42 -0.18 -22.13
C LEU A 260 -0.02 -0.65 -22.59
N ASP A 261 0.74 0.17 -23.32
CA ASP A 261 2.13 -0.06 -23.69
C ASP A 261 3.04 1.11 -23.25
N PHE A 262 2.69 1.78 -22.15
CA PHE A 262 3.37 3.01 -21.68
C PHE A 262 4.88 2.85 -21.40
N LYS A 263 5.36 1.61 -21.21
CA LYS A 263 6.77 1.28 -20.98
C LYS A 263 7.59 1.16 -22.25
N THR A 264 6.94 0.99 -23.41
CA THR A 264 7.64 0.94 -24.69
C THR A 264 7.98 2.37 -25.15
N ALA A 265 9.27 2.69 -25.19
CA ALA A 265 9.75 3.96 -25.71
C ALA A 265 9.35 4.14 -27.18
N ASN A 266 8.76 5.30 -27.50
CA ASN A 266 8.27 5.63 -28.84
C ASN A 266 7.25 4.63 -29.41
N ASN A 267 6.35 4.10 -28.56
CA ASN A 267 5.22 3.32 -29.04
C ASN A 267 4.37 4.14 -30.05
N ASP A 268 3.64 3.45 -30.93
CA ASP A 268 2.82 4.07 -31.97
C ASP A 268 1.44 4.56 -31.47
N GLY A 269 1.18 4.40 -30.17
CA GLY A 269 -0.08 4.75 -29.52
C GLY A 269 -1.26 3.86 -29.89
N SER A 270 -1.03 2.72 -30.55
CA SER A 270 -2.09 1.77 -30.93
C SER A 270 -2.77 1.12 -29.72
N GLU A 271 -2.06 0.98 -28.60
CA GLU A 271 -2.54 0.39 -27.34
C GLU A 271 -3.17 1.45 -26.39
N LYS A 272 -3.50 2.64 -26.91
CA LYS A 272 -4.23 3.67 -26.16
C LYS A 272 -5.73 3.38 -26.19
N VAL A 273 -6.32 3.29 -25.01
CA VAL A 273 -7.74 2.99 -24.82
C VAL A 273 -8.44 4.08 -24.03
N SER A 274 -9.74 4.25 -24.24
CA SER A 274 -10.57 5.11 -23.39
C SER A 274 -10.85 4.44 -22.05
N GLY A 275 -11.26 5.21 -21.04
CA GLY A 275 -11.74 4.66 -19.77
C GLY A 275 -12.93 3.69 -19.95
N ASP A 276 -13.83 3.92 -20.91
CA ASP A 276 -14.94 3.00 -21.19
C ASP A 276 -14.42 1.66 -21.73
N ARG A 277 -13.44 1.66 -22.66
CA ARG A 277 -12.85 0.41 -23.18
C ARG A 277 -12.02 -0.31 -22.12
N LEU A 278 -11.32 0.43 -21.25
CA LEU A 278 -10.59 -0.13 -20.13
C LEU A 278 -11.52 -0.81 -19.12
N ARG A 279 -12.68 -0.20 -18.84
CA ARG A 279 -13.74 -0.83 -18.04
C ARG A 279 -14.26 -2.11 -18.67
N GLU A 280 -14.53 -2.11 -19.97
CA GLU A 280 -14.96 -3.32 -20.69
C GLU A 280 -13.94 -4.45 -20.54
N LEU A 281 -12.64 -4.15 -20.66
CA LEU A 281 -11.57 -5.12 -20.44
C LEU A 281 -11.60 -5.71 -19.03
N TYR A 282 -11.82 -4.89 -17.99
CA TYR A 282 -11.96 -5.42 -16.63
C TYR A 282 -13.19 -6.32 -16.48
N MET A 283 -14.31 -5.98 -17.11
CA MET A 283 -15.50 -6.83 -17.08
C MET A 283 -15.29 -8.15 -17.82
N GLU A 284 -14.54 -8.15 -18.93
CA GLU A 284 -14.07 -9.36 -19.61
C GLU A 284 -13.26 -10.23 -18.64
N PHE A 285 -12.30 -9.64 -17.90
CA PHE A 285 -11.51 -10.38 -16.91
C PHE A 285 -12.35 -10.94 -15.75
N ILE A 286 -13.28 -10.16 -15.20
CA ILE A 286 -14.16 -10.60 -14.10
C ILE A 286 -15.05 -11.77 -14.54
N ASN A 287 -15.46 -11.81 -15.81
CA ASN A 287 -16.29 -12.89 -16.33
C ASN A 287 -15.50 -14.18 -16.61
N GLU A 288 -14.21 -14.07 -16.92
CA GLU A 288 -13.36 -15.19 -17.34
C GLU A 288 -12.54 -15.80 -16.18
N PHE A 289 -12.17 -14.99 -15.20
CA PHE A 289 -11.27 -15.35 -14.11
C PHE A 289 -11.92 -15.14 -12.74
N PRO A 290 -11.48 -15.86 -11.68
CA PRO A 290 -12.01 -15.71 -10.32
C PRO A 290 -11.54 -14.41 -9.66
N ILE A 291 -11.81 -13.25 -10.28
CA ILE A 291 -11.40 -11.94 -9.78
C ILE A 291 -12.42 -11.44 -8.78
N VAL A 292 -11.94 -11.15 -7.57
CA VAL A 292 -12.77 -10.64 -6.46
C VAL A 292 -12.38 -9.24 -6.00
N SER A 293 -11.26 -8.71 -6.48
CA SER A 293 -10.77 -7.37 -6.13
C SER A 293 -10.01 -6.72 -7.28
N ILE A 294 -10.32 -5.47 -7.59
CA ILE A 294 -9.52 -4.62 -8.49
C ILE A 294 -9.23 -3.30 -7.78
N GLU A 295 -7.95 -2.96 -7.68
CA GLU A 295 -7.42 -1.72 -7.15
C GLU A 295 -6.99 -0.77 -8.27
N ASP A 296 -7.22 0.53 -8.06
CA ASP A 296 -6.89 1.62 -8.97
C ASP A 296 -7.16 1.35 -10.47
N PRO A 297 -8.40 0.93 -10.83
CA PRO A 297 -8.76 0.66 -12.22
C PRO A 297 -8.67 1.88 -13.14
N PHE A 298 -8.69 3.10 -12.59
CA PHE A 298 -8.62 4.36 -13.32
C PHE A 298 -7.72 5.36 -12.59
N ASP A 299 -7.35 6.43 -13.30
CA ASP A 299 -6.55 7.53 -12.74
C ASP A 299 -7.20 8.11 -11.47
N GLN A 300 -6.35 8.57 -10.55
CA GLN A 300 -6.71 9.10 -9.23
C GLN A 300 -7.71 10.26 -9.26
N ASP A 301 -7.91 10.96 -10.38
CA ASP A 301 -8.90 12.03 -10.55
C ASP A 301 -10.01 11.72 -11.58
N ASP A 302 -10.02 10.51 -12.16
CA ASP A 302 -11.03 10.07 -13.14
C ASP A 302 -12.31 9.52 -12.46
N TRP A 303 -12.89 10.35 -11.60
CA TRP A 303 -14.04 10.03 -10.75
C TRP A 303 -15.24 9.42 -11.48
N ASP A 304 -15.46 9.81 -12.73
CA ASP A 304 -16.59 9.35 -13.53
C ASP A 304 -16.42 7.87 -13.92
N ASN A 305 -15.23 7.45 -14.36
CA ASN A 305 -14.99 6.05 -14.70
C ASN A 305 -14.92 5.16 -13.46
N TRP A 306 -14.38 5.64 -12.34
CA TRP A 306 -14.48 4.97 -11.04
C TRP A 306 -15.93 4.67 -10.66
N THR A 307 -16.79 5.69 -10.74
CA THR A 307 -18.22 5.56 -10.42
C THR A 307 -18.92 4.57 -11.36
N LYS A 308 -18.64 4.64 -12.67
CA LYS A 308 -19.20 3.70 -13.67
C LYS A 308 -18.75 2.26 -13.43
N MET A 309 -17.50 2.04 -13.02
CA MET A 309 -16.97 0.70 -12.75
C MET A 309 -17.56 0.11 -11.49
N THR A 310 -17.56 0.87 -10.39
CA THR A 310 -18.14 0.43 -9.12
C THR A 310 -19.64 0.13 -9.24
N ALA A 311 -20.36 0.85 -10.11
CA ALA A 311 -21.77 0.55 -10.41
C ALA A 311 -21.98 -0.69 -11.31
N ALA A 312 -20.95 -1.10 -12.07
CA ALA A 312 -21.04 -2.20 -13.05
C ALA A 312 -20.72 -3.58 -12.46
N THR A 313 -20.20 -3.65 -11.24
CA THR A 313 -19.79 -4.91 -10.61
C THR A 313 -20.14 -4.95 -9.13
N SER A 314 -20.11 -6.15 -8.55
CA SER A 314 -20.29 -6.39 -7.12
C SER A 314 -19.01 -6.77 -6.40
N ILE A 315 -17.90 -6.91 -7.14
CA ILE A 315 -16.59 -7.24 -6.56
C ILE A 315 -16.04 -6.06 -5.73
N GLN A 316 -14.95 -6.31 -5.02
CA GLN A 316 -14.24 -5.27 -4.32
C GLN A 316 -13.53 -4.33 -5.34
N ILE A 317 -13.81 -3.03 -5.24
CA ILE A 317 -13.09 -1.97 -5.95
C ILE A 317 -12.34 -1.16 -4.90
N VAL A 318 -11.01 -1.19 -4.97
CA VAL A 318 -10.13 -0.61 -3.96
C VAL A 318 -9.61 0.73 -4.46
N GLY A 319 -9.77 1.79 -3.64
CA GLY A 319 -9.11 3.07 -3.90
C GLY A 319 -7.79 3.17 -3.15
N ASP A 320 -6.69 3.23 -3.88
CA ASP A 320 -5.36 3.56 -3.38
C ASP A 320 -5.00 5.01 -3.69
N ASP A 321 -4.42 5.34 -4.86
CA ASP A 321 -4.07 6.70 -5.26
C ASP A 321 -5.30 7.62 -5.32
N LEU A 322 -6.48 7.03 -5.61
CA LEU A 322 -7.75 7.74 -5.52
C LEU A 322 -7.98 8.36 -4.15
N THR A 323 -7.61 7.66 -3.08
CA THR A 323 -7.95 8.04 -1.70
C THR A 323 -6.74 8.47 -0.87
N VAL A 324 -5.53 7.99 -1.18
CA VAL A 324 -4.25 8.22 -0.50
C VAL A 324 -4.36 8.19 1.03
N THR A 325 -5.21 7.30 1.56
CA THR A 325 -5.53 7.22 3.00
C THR A 325 -5.97 8.59 3.59
N ASN A 326 -6.47 9.52 2.77
CA ASN A 326 -6.83 10.88 3.13
C ASN A 326 -8.35 11.01 3.37
N PRO A 327 -8.79 11.40 4.58
CA PRO A 327 -10.21 11.52 4.90
C PRO A 327 -11.04 12.36 3.92
N LYS A 328 -10.50 13.47 3.38
CA LYS A 328 -11.23 14.33 2.43
C LYS A 328 -11.50 13.61 1.10
N ARG A 329 -10.53 12.85 0.61
CA ARG A 329 -10.68 12.08 -0.63
C ARG A 329 -11.56 10.85 -0.41
N ILE A 330 -11.46 10.22 0.75
CA ILE A 330 -12.38 9.13 1.15
C ILE A 330 -13.83 9.65 1.20
N GLU A 331 -14.10 10.80 1.82
CA GLU A 331 -15.43 11.42 1.82
C GLU A 331 -15.94 11.68 0.40
N THR A 332 -15.10 12.26 -0.47
CA THR A 332 -15.43 12.50 -1.88
C THR A 332 -15.75 11.19 -2.62
N ALA A 333 -14.95 10.15 -2.40
CA ALA A 333 -15.10 8.85 -3.03
C ALA A 333 -16.37 8.12 -2.54
N VAL A 334 -16.72 8.27 -1.26
CA VAL A 334 -17.99 7.81 -0.69
C VAL A 334 -19.18 8.52 -1.33
N GLU A 335 -19.16 9.86 -1.41
CA GLU A 335 -20.23 10.66 -2.00
C GLU A 335 -20.49 10.29 -3.47
N LYS A 336 -19.40 10.07 -4.22
CA LYS A 336 -19.46 9.68 -5.63
C LYS A 336 -19.74 8.20 -5.85
N LYS A 337 -19.66 7.36 -4.81
CA LYS A 337 -19.68 5.89 -4.92
C LYS A 337 -18.59 5.38 -5.87
N ALA A 338 -17.41 5.98 -5.76
CA ALA A 338 -16.29 5.75 -6.66
C ALA A 338 -15.63 4.38 -6.44
N CYS A 339 -15.56 3.90 -5.19
CA CYS A 339 -15.04 2.59 -4.82
C CYS A 339 -15.78 2.04 -3.58
N ASN A 340 -15.43 0.83 -3.12
CA ASN A 340 -16.07 0.19 -1.95
C ASN A 340 -15.06 -0.44 -0.97
N CYS A 341 -13.77 -0.17 -1.15
CA CYS A 341 -12.70 -0.58 -0.27
C CYS A 341 -11.59 0.48 -0.25
N LEU A 342 -11.02 0.70 0.93
CA LEU A 342 -9.87 1.56 1.13
C LEU A 342 -8.59 0.72 1.12
N LEU A 343 -7.60 1.09 0.32
CA LEU A 343 -6.22 0.66 0.59
C LEU A 343 -5.64 1.57 1.69
N LEU A 344 -5.21 0.98 2.79
CA LEU A 344 -4.69 1.71 3.94
C LEU A 344 -3.17 1.62 4.00
N LYS A 345 -2.50 2.69 3.55
CA LYS A 345 -1.05 2.87 3.63
C LYS A 345 -0.72 3.98 4.63
N VAL A 346 -0.23 3.61 5.81
CA VAL A 346 -0.06 4.54 6.95
C VAL A 346 0.86 5.74 6.65
N ASN A 347 1.80 5.62 5.72
CA ASN A 347 2.70 6.69 5.32
C ASN A 347 2.09 7.66 4.30
N GLN A 348 1.02 7.28 3.59
CA GLN A 348 0.29 8.22 2.74
C GLN A 348 -0.39 9.33 3.55
N ILE A 349 -0.76 9.04 4.80
CA ILE A 349 -1.36 10.03 5.71
C ILE A 349 -0.40 10.50 6.80
N GLY A 350 0.55 9.66 7.24
CA GLY A 350 1.69 10.08 8.06
C GLY A 350 1.51 9.97 9.58
N SER A 351 0.42 9.39 10.09
CA SER A 351 0.27 9.05 11.51
C SER A 351 -0.66 7.85 11.74
N VAL A 352 -0.48 7.15 12.87
CA VAL A 352 -1.32 6.02 13.27
C VAL A 352 -2.76 6.49 13.52
N THR A 353 -2.94 7.62 14.19
CA THR A 353 -4.27 8.18 14.49
C THR A 353 -5.06 8.51 13.23
N GLU A 354 -4.45 9.21 12.27
CA GLU A 354 -5.15 9.53 11.01
C GLU A 354 -5.43 8.28 10.19
N SER A 355 -4.55 7.27 10.21
CA SER A 355 -4.78 5.99 9.55
C SER A 355 -5.98 5.24 10.15
N ILE A 356 -6.09 5.20 11.49
CA ILE A 356 -7.25 4.61 12.17
C ILE A 356 -8.52 5.39 11.81
N ARG A 357 -8.48 6.72 11.78
CA ARG A 357 -9.63 7.55 11.38
C ARG A 357 -10.06 7.29 9.94
N ALA A 358 -9.12 7.15 9.01
CA ALA A 358 -9.40 6.78 7.62
C ALA A 358 -10.09 5.41 7.52
N HIS A 359 -9.59 4.40 8.23
CA HIS A 359 -10.23 3.09 8.33
C HIS A 359 -11.65 3.18 8.90
N LEU A 360 -11.86 3.90 10.00
CA LEU A 360 -13.16 4.04 10.64
C LEU A 360 -14.16 4.79 9.75
N LEU A 361 -13.69 5.79 9.00
CA LEU A 361 -14.49 6.50 8.00
C LEU A 361 -14.93 5.57 6.87
N ALA A 362 -14.03 4.76 6.32
CA ALA A 362 -14.36 3.75 5.32
C ALA A 362 -15.38 2.74 5.88
N LYS A 363 -15.14 2.20 7.07
CA LYS A 363 -16.03 1.23 7.73
C LYS A 363 -17.42 1.78 8.01
N LYS A 364 -17.52 3.03 8.49
CA LYS A 364 -18.81 3.70 8.72
C LYS A 364 -19.66 3.79 7.45
N ASN A 365 -19.02 3.87 6.28
CA ASN A 365 -19.67 3.92 4.98
C ASN A 365 -19.80 2.54 4.29
N GLY A 366 -19.62 1.45 5.05
CA GLY A 366 -19.82 0.09 4.57
C GLY A 366 -18.67 -0.47 3.73
N TRP A 367 -17.52 0.20 3.69
CA TRP A 367 -16.39 -0.23 2.88
C TRP A 367 -15.53 -1.31 3.54
N GLY A 368 -14.83 -2.07 2.69
CA GLY A 368 -13.67 -2.86 3.06
C GLY A 368 -12.47 -1.99 3.45
N THR A 369 -11.45 -2.62 4.03
CA THR A 369 -10.13 -2.00 4.17
C THR A 369 -9.08 -3.07 3.98
N MET A 370 -8.17 -2.85 3.04
CA MET A 370 -6.99 -3.67 2.84
C MET A 370 -5.79 -2.90 3.39
N VAL A 371 -5.16 -3.41 4.46
CA VAL A 371 -3.92 -2.81 4.99
C VAL A 371 -2.78 -3.18 4.06
N SER A 372 -2.00 -2.20 3.63
CA SER A 372 -1.00 -2.41 2.57
C SER A 372 0.43 -2.07 3.02
N HIS A 373 1.38 -2.79 2.42
CA HIS A 373 2.78 -2.39 2.31
C HIS A 373 2.97 -1.23 1.31
N ARG A 374 4.21 -0.96 0.89
CA ARG A 374 4.59 0.12 -0.03
C ARG A 374 5.60 -0.36 -1.05
#